data_AF-A0A4U0P7N7-F1
#
_entry.id   AF-A0A4U0P7N7-F1
#
_cell.length_a   1.000
_cell.length_b   1.000
_cell.length_c   1.000
_cell.angle_alpha   90.00
_cell.angle_beta   90.00
_cell.angle_gamma   90.00
#
_symmetry.space_group_name_H-M   'P 1'
#
loop_
_entity.id
_entity.type
_entity.pdbx_description
1 polymer ?
#
loop_
_entity_poly.entity_id
_entity_poly.type
_entity_poly.pdbx_seq_one_letter_code
_entity_poly.pdbx_strand_id
1 'polypeptide(L)' 'MDHIIKKLEKTNNINDVTKKFTLIVDEHQVVHGALFFISIENRDYKVMIPAPFHEVLIANDPPTYKKILNHKEALLLK' A
#
# COMPACT_ATOMS: atom_id res chain seq x y z
N MET A 1 -3.60 11.81 -0.71
CA MET A 1 -2.42 11.10 -1.25
C MET A 1 -1.22 12.02 -1.41
N ASP A 2 -1.35 13.13 -2.15
CA ASP A 2 -0.25 14.06 -2.48
C ASP A 2 0.63 14.51 -1.29
N HIS A 3 0.02 14.83 -0.15
CA HIS A 3 0.75 15.25 1.05
C HIS A 3 1.58 14.13 1.70
N ILE A 4 1.16 12.86 1.56
CA ILE A 4 1.88 11.69 2.08
C ILE A 4 3.07 11.38 1.18
N ILE A 5 2.87 11.47 -0.14
CA ILE A 5 3.91 11.32 -1.15
C ILE A 5 5.03 12.35 -0.89
N LYS A 6 4.68 13.63 -0.76
CA LYS A 6 5.66 14.69 -0.44
C LYS A 6 6.40 14.46 0.88
N LYS A 7 5.73 13.92 1.90
CA LYS A 7 6.41 13.54 3.16
C LYS A 7 7.39 12.39 2.93
N LEU A 8 6.97 11.32 2.27
CA LEU A 8 7.82 10.18 1.95
C LEU A 8 9.02 10.56 1.07
N GLU A 9 8.84 11.48 0.13
CA GLU A 9 9.94 12.03 -0.68
C GLU A 9 10.94 12.80 0.19
N LYS A 10 10.45 13.64 1.12
CA LYS A 10 11.30 14.35 2.08
C LYS A 10 12.07 13.41 3.01
N THR A 11 11.45 12.32 3.44
CA THR A 11 12.08 11.33 4.34
C THR A 11 12.88 10.26 3.56
N ASN A 12 13.01 10.37 2.23
CA ASN A 12 13.65 9.37 1.34
C ASN A 12 13.07 7.94 1.42
N ASN A 13 11.99 7.73 2.17
CA ASN A 13 11.37 6.41 2.36
C ASN A 13 10.43 6.06 1.21
N ILE A 14 10.16 6.96 0.26
CA ILE A 14 9.21 6.70 -0.83
C ILE A 14 9.57 5.48 -1.71
N ASN A 15 10.86 5.20 -1.84
CA ASN A 15 11.37 4.06 -2.60
C ASN A 15 11.54 2.79 -1.75
N ASP A 16 11.20 2.85 -0.46
CA ASP A 16 11.26 1.68 0.41
C ASP A 16 10.17 0.67 0.00
N VAL A 17 10.54 -0.60 0.05
CA VAL A 17 9.64 -1.71 -0.27
C VAL A 17 8.73 -2.01 0.90
N THR A 18 7.47 -2.33 0.62
CA THR A 18 6.53 -2.62 1.70
C THR A 18 6.84 -3.96 2.33
N LYS A 19 7.32 -3.94 3.58
CA LYS A 19 7.71 -5.15 4.30
C LYS A 19 6.54 -5.93 4.88
N LYS A 20 5.38 -5.29 5.05
CA LYS A 20 4.20 -5.87 5.67
C LYS A 20 2.92 -5.48 4.93
N PHE A 21 2.20 -6.47 4.44
CA PHE A 21 0.85 -6.33 3.92
C PHE A 21 -0.03 -7.46 4.42
N THR A 22 -1.34 -7.23 4.42
CA THR A 22 -2.35 -8.20 4.82
C THR A 22 -3.34 -8.37 3.70
N LEU A 23 -3.57 -9.60 3.25
CA LEU A 23 -4.61 -9.88 2.26
C LEU A 23 -5.98 -9.85 2.95
N ILE A 24 -6.92 -9.15 2.33
CA ILE A 24 -8.32 -9.11 2.74
C ILE A 24 -9.00 -10.25 2.02
N VAL A 25 -9.30 -11.32 2.76
CA VAL A 25 -10.02 -12.50 2.28
C VAL A 25 -11.34 -12.62 3.01
N ASP A 26 -12.36 -13.01 2.28
CA ASP A 26 -13.70 -13.25 2.82
C ASP A 26 -13.87 -14.68 3.35
N GLU A 27 -15.02 -14.97 3.97
CA GLU A 27 -15.37 -16.29 4.49
C GLU A 27 -15.41 -17.37 3.39
N HIS A 28 -15.64 -16.96 2.13
CA HIS A 28 -15.58 -17.82 0.95
C HIS A 28 -14.17 -18.01 0.36
N GLN A 29 -13.11 -17.56 1.05
CA GLN A 29 -11.71 -17.55 0.57
C GLN A 29 -11.49 -16.68 -0.69
N VAL A 30 -12.40 -15.74 -0.95
CA VAL A 30 -12.27 -14.78 -2.06
C VAL A 30 -11.40 -13.61 -1.59
N VAL A 31 -10.34 -13.30 -2.34
CA VAL A 31 -9.48 -12.15 -2.04
C VAL A 31 -10.14 -10.88 -2.54
N HIS A 32 -10.51 -9.99 -1.63
CA HIS A 32 -11.08 -8.67 -1.95
C HIS A 32 -10.03 -7.58 -2.14
N GLY A 33 -8.80 -7.80 -1.66
CA GLY A 33 -7.71 -6.83 -1.79
C GLY A 33 -6.52 -7.11 -0.89
N ALA A 34 -5.59 -6.17 -0.84
CA ALA A 34 -4.47 -6.16 0.10
C ALA A 34 -4.40 -4.83 0.85
N LEU A 35 -4.06 -4.90 2.13
CA LEU A 35 -3.88 -3.77 3.03
C LEU A 35 -2.40 -3.62 3.36
N PHE A 36 -1.83 -2.50 2.95
CA PHE A 36 -0.44 -2.13 3.12
C PHE A 36 -0.29 -1.17 4.29
N PHE A 37 0.79 -1.31 5.05
CA PHE A 37 1.10 -0.44 6.18
C PHE A 37 2.33 0.40 5.86
N ILE A 38 2.17 1.71 5.88
CA ILE A 38 3.21 2.70 5.56
C ILE A 38 3.46 3.55 6.81
N SER A 39 4.55 3.28 7.51
CA SER A 39 4.95 4.06 8.69
C SER A 39 5.85 5.23 8.27
N ILE A 40 5.46 6.46 8.59
CA ILE A 40 6.19 7.70 8.27
C ILE A 40 6.30 8.54 9.53
N GLU A 41 7.53 8.77 10.00
CA GLU A 41 7.84 9.71 11.10
C GLU A 41 6.81 9.64 12.25
N ASN A 42 6.58 8.43 12.78
CA ASN A 42 5.68 8.17 13.91
C ASN A 42 4.16 8.21 13.59
N ARG A 43 3.78 8.12 12.31
CA ARG A 43 2.40 7.88 11.86
C ARG A 43 2.32 6.67 10.95
N ASP A 44 1.39 5.78 11.26
CA ASP A 44 1.05 4.65 10.41
C ASP A 44 -0.11 5.01 9.48
N TYR A 45 0.13 4.90 8.18
CA TYR A 45 -0.88 5.05 7.15
C TYR A 45 -1.23 3.66 6.62
N LYS A 46 -2.51 3.33 6.65
CA LYS A 46 -3.02 2.07 6.08
C LYS A 46 -3.51 2.36 4.67
N VAL A 47 -3.02 1.61 3.69
CA VAL A 47 -3.42 1.77 2.30
C VAL A 47 -3.99 0.45 1.80
N MET A 48 -5.27 0.43 1.47
CA MET A 48 -5.92 -0.71 0.86
C MET A 48 -5.86 -0.61 -0.65
N ILE A 49 -5.59 -1.72 -1.32
CA ILE A 49 -5.70 -1.86 -2.77
C ILE A 49 -6.68 -3.02 -3.03
N PRO A 50 -7.80 -2.77 -3.73
CA PRO A 50 -8.77 -3.82 -4.00
C PRO A 50 -8.23 -4.86 -5.00
N ALA A 51 -8.86 -6.04 -5.02
CA ALA A 51 -8.68 -7.04 -6.05
C ALA A 51 -9.32 -6.58 -7.37
N PRO A 52 -8.75 -6.96 -8.53
CA PRO A 52 -7.56 -7.81 -8.72
C PRO A 52 -6.23 -7.02 -8.72
N PHE A 53 -6.27 -5.71 -8.49
CA PHE A 53 -5.11 -4.83 -8.68
C PHE A 53 -3.96 -5.11 -7.72
N HIS A 54 -4.28 -5.52 -6.48
CA HIS A 54 -3.26 -5.89 -5.52
C HIS A 54 -2.41 -7.07 -5.98
N GLU A 55 -2.99 -8.02 -6.74
CA GLU A 55 -2.29 -9.22 -7.23
C GLU A 55 -1.18 -8.82 -8.18
N VAL A 56 -1.46 -7.93 -9.14
CA VAL A 56 -0.46 -7.41 -10.09
C VAL A 56 0.67 -6.66 -9.38
N LEU A 57 0.33 -5.99 -8.27
CA LEU A 57 1.27 -5.24 -7.45
C LEU A 57 2.22 -6.12 -6.65
N ILE A 58 1.73 -7.24 -6.10
CA ILE A 58 2.53 -8.18 -5.28
C ILE A 58 3.14 -9.32 -6.10
N ALA A 59 2.66 -9.58 -7.32
CA ALA A 59 3.06 -10.74 -8.13
C ALA A 59 4.52 -10.72 -8.59
N ASN A 60 5.15 -9.54 -8.68
CA ASN A 60 6.55 -9.42 -9.10
C ASN A 60 7.49 -9.27 -7.90
N ASP A 61 7.22 -8.30 -7.03
CA ASP A 61 8.03 -7.98 -5.86
C ASP A 61 7.19 -7.18 -4.86
N PRO A 62 7.55 -7.14 -3.57
CA PRO A 62 6.89 -6.26 -2.60
C PRO A 62 6.89 -4.82 -3.12
N PRO A 63 5.71 -4.24 -3.39
CA PRO A 63 5.64 -2.94 -4.04
C PRO A 63 6.19 -1.84 -3.13
N THR A 64 6.86 -0.85 -3.73
CA THR A 64 7.33 0.32 -3.00
C THR A 64 6.18 1.22 -2.57
N TYR A 65 6.39 2.01 -1.52
CA TYR A 65 5.38 2.98 -1.07
C TYR A 65 4.97 3.94 -2.20
N LYS A 66 5.91 4.32 -3.07
CA LYS A 66 5.61 5.08 -4.29
C LYS A 66 4.58 4.38 -5.16
N LYS A 67 4.78 3.09 -5.44
CA LYS A 67 3.93 2.32 -6.37
C LYS A 67 2.52 2.13 -5.81
N ILE A 68 2.42 1.92 -4.51
CA ILE A 68 1.15 1.82 -3.77
C ILE A 68 0.43 3.17 -3.77
N LEU A 69 1.11 4.24 -3.35
CA LEU A 69 0.49 5.57 -3.20
C LEU A 69 0.17 6.25 -4.53
N ASN A 70 0.82 5.83 -5.62
CA ASN A 70 0.53 6.32 -6.95
C ASN A 70 -0.44 5.39 -7.71
N HIS A 71 -0.92 4.33 -7.06
CA HIS A 71 -1.92 3.44 -7.63
C HIS A 71 -3.28 4.15 -7.65
N LYS A 72 -3.98 4.11 -8.80
CA LYS A 72 -5.26 4.82 -8.98
C LYS A 72 -6.34 4.35 -8.01
N GLU A 73 -6.31 3.06 -7.66
CA GLU A 73 -7.27 2.43 -6.75
C GLU A 73 -6.76 2.25 -5.32
N ALA A 74 -5.63 2.87 -4.98
CA ALA A 74 -5.19 2.87 -3.59
C ALA A 74 -6.13 3.73 -2.74
N LEU A 75 -6.73 3.10 -1.73
CA LEU A 75 -7.60 3.70 -0.74
C LEU A 75 -6.80 3.91 0.54
N LEU A 76 -6.55 5.18 0.87
CA LEU A 76 -5.95 5.54 2.14
C LEU A 76 -6.98 5.45 3.26
N LEU A 77 -6.74 4.58 4.22
CA LEU A 77 -7.50 4.46 5.46
C LEU A 77 -6.77 5.30 6.53
N LYS A 78 -7.47 6.33 7.02
CA LYS A 78 -6.93 7.38 7.89
C LYS A 78 -7.24 7.12 9.35
#